data_AF-A0AAJ2WRE0-F1
#
_entry.id   AF-A0AAJ2WRE0-F1
#
_cell.length_a   1.000
_cell.length_b   1.000
_cell.length_c   1.000
_cell.angle_alpha   90.00
_cell.angle_beta   90.00
_cell.angle_gamma   90.00
#
_symmetry.space_group_name_H-M   'P 1'
#
loop_
_entity.id
_entity.type
_entity.pdbx_description
1 polymer ?
#
loop_
_entity_poly.entity_id
_entity_poly.type
_entity_poly.pdbx_seq_one_letter_code
_entity_poly.pdbx_strand_id
1 'polypeptide(L)' 'MSDWWSAFVHSLATRQFALVVMQMIVWVAMAVVWVAAFAVDPDVWRGFLATASTILAVFWSGVFVRARHLRRREGQR' A
#
# COMPACT_ATOMS: atom_id res chain seq x y z
N MET A 1 5.57 15.44 9.56
CA MET A 1 5.38 13.97 9.39
C MET A 1 6.45 13.32 10.26
N SER A 2 6.06 12.63 11.33
CA SER A 2 6.93 12.26 12.45
C SER A 2 8.18 11.48 12.02
N ASP A 3 9.31 11.71 12.69
CA ASP A 3 10.59 11.04 12.39
C ASP A 3 10.47 9.51 12.37
N TRP A 4 9.59 8.97 13.21
CA TRP A 4 9.22 7.56 13.23
C TRP A 4 8.71 7.04 11.87
N TRP A 5 7.85 7.79 11.19
CA TRP A 5 7.33 7.41 9.86
C TRP A 5 8.43 7.36 8.81
N SER A 6 9.34 8.34 8.84
CA SER A 6 10.47 8.39 7.90
C SER A 6 11.43 7.23 8.13
N ALA A 7 11.75 6.91 9.39
CA ALA A 7 12.60 5.78 9.75
C ALA A 7 11.98 4.42 9.36
N PHE A 8 10.67 4.25 9.59
CA PHE A 8 9.92 3.05 9.21
C PHE A 8 9.95 2.81 7.70
N VAL A 9 9.61 3.84 6.91
CA VAL A 9 9.65 3.74 5.44
C VAL A 9 11.08 3.53 4.93
N HIS A 10 12.08 4.17 5.53
CA HIS A 10 13.48 3.99 5.13
C HIS A 10 13.94 2.54 5.36
N SER A 11 13.59 1.94 6.51
CA SER A 11 13.87 0.52 6.82
C SER A 11 13.20 -0.43 5.81
N LEU A 12 11.91 -0.20 5.52
CA LEU A 12 11.15 -1.00 4.55
C LEU A 12 11.69 -0.85 3.12
N ALA A 13 12.05 0.37 2.71
CA ALA A 13 12.50 0.70 1.36
C ALA A 13 13.88 0.13 1.02
N THR A 14 14.75 -0.05 2.01
CA THR A 14 16.11 -0.57 1.82
C THR A 14 16.18 -2.09 1.97
N ARG A 15 15.55 -2.69 3.00
CA ARG A 15 15.66 -4.13 3.26
C ARG A 15 14.54 -4.98 2.67
N GLN A 16 13.34 -4.43 2.50
CA GLN A 16 12.13 -5.21 2.20
C GLN A 16 11.30 -4.60 1.06
N PHE A 17 11.94 -3.89 0.13
CA PHE A 17 11.25 -3.22 -0.96
C PHE A 17 10.41 -4.17 -1.84
N ALA A 18 10.92 -5.37 -2.12
CA ALA A 18 10.17 -6.38 -2.86
C ALA A 18 8.87 -6.79 -2.14
N LEU A 19 8.91 -6.89 -0.81
CA LEU A 19 7.72 -7.18 0.00
C LEU A 19 6.73 -6.01 -0.02
N VAL A 20 7.20 -4.76 0.03
CA VAL A 20 6.35 -3.56 -0.11
C VAL A 20 5.61 -3.57 -1.45
N VAL A 21 6.33 -3.85 -2.54
CA VAL A 21 5.75 -3.92 -3.90
C VAL A 21 4.74 -5.06 -4.01
N MET A 22 5.09 -6.25 -3.50
CA MET A 22 4.20 -7.40 -3.50
C MET A 22 2.91 -7.10 -2.71
N GLN A 23 3.03 -6.53 -1.51
CA GLN A 23 1.87 -6.17 -0.69
C GLN A 23 1.02 -5.09 -1.35
N MET A 24 1.62 -4.07 -1.96
CA MET A 24 0.88 -3.07 -2.73
C MET A 24 0.02 -3.72 -3.82
N ILE A 25 0.60 -4.61 -4.62
CA ILE A 25 -0.13 -5.30 -5.71
C ILE A 25 -1.26 -6.16 -5.16
N VAL A 26 -0.98 -6.96 -4.12
CA VAL A 26 -1.97 -7.85 -3.49
C VAL A 26 -3.15 -7.06 -2.94
N TRP A 27 -2.89 -5.97 -2.23
CA TRP A 27 -3.96 -5.16 -1.62
C TRP A 27 -4.74 -4.35 -2.66
N VAL A 28 -4.10 -3.87 -3.72
CA VAL A 28 -4.80 -3.27 -4.86
C VAL A 28 -5.73 -4.29 -5.53
N ALA A 29 -5.23 -5.50 -5.80
CA ALA A 29 -6.03 -6.57 -6.38
C ALA A 29 -7.21 -6.95 -5.47
N MET A 30 -6.98 -7.10 -4.16
CA MET A 30 -8.06 -7.40 -3.22
C MET A 30 -9.06 -6.26 -3.07
N ALA A 31 -8.63 -5.01 -3.11
CA ALA A 31 -9.55 -3.88 -3.13
C ALA A 31 -10.48 -3.96 -4.34
N VAL A 32 -9.96 -4.23 -5.54
CA VAL A 32 -10.77 -4.40 -6.76
C VAL A 32 -11.76 -5.56 -6.61
N VAL A 33 -11.31 -6.73 -6.11
CA VAL A 33 -12.17 -7.90 -5.91
C VAL A 33 -13.32 -7.58 -4.96
N TRP A 34 -13.04 -6.98 -3.80
CA TRP A 34 -14.06 -6.70 -2.81
C TRP A 34 -15.00 -5.56 -3.20
N VAL A 35 -14.49 -4.53 -3.87
CA VAL A 35 -15.33 -3.45 -4.42
C VAL A 35 -16.27 -4.00 -5.49
N ALA A 36 -15.77 -4.84 -6.41
CA ALA A 36 -16.61 -5.48 -7.41
C ALA A 36 -17.64 -6.43 -6.77
N ALA A 37 -17.22 -7.23 -5.79
CA ALA A 37 -18.12 -8.13 -5.07
C ALA A 37 -19.23 -7.39 -4.30
N PHE A 38 -18.91 -6.22 -3.71
CA PHE A 38 -19.88 -5.36 -3.05
C PHE A 38 -20.85 -4.68 -4.04
N ALA A 39 -20.37 -4.33 -5.24
CA ALA A 39 -21.20 -3.72 -6.27
C ALA A 39 -22.25 -4.70 -6.86
N VAL A 40 -21.93 -5.99 -6.89
CA VAL A 40 -22.86 -7.04 -7.34
C VAL A 40 -23.87 -7.40 -6.26
N ASP A 41 -23.40 -7.69 -5.05
CA ASP A 41 -24.24 -8.03 -3.89
C ASP A 41 -23.79 -7.23 -2.66
N PRO A 42 -24.47 -6.13 -2.32
CA PRO A 42 -24.05 -5.29 -1.21
C PRO A 42 -24.41 -5.94 0.13
N ASP A 43 -23.38 -6.31 0.88
CA ASP A 43 -23.50 -6.72 2.29
C ASP A 43 -22.47 -6.02 3.18
N VAL A 44 -22.77 -5.93 4.47
CA VAL A 44 -21.95 -5.19 5.45
C VAL A 44 -20.52 -5.75 5.53
N TRP A 45 -20.37 -7.06 5.39
CA TRP A 45 -19.08 -7.74 5.46
C TRP A 45 -18.20 -7.44 4.23
N ARG A 46 -18.78 -7.47 3.03
CA ARG A 46 -18.12 -7.06 1.79
C ARG A 46 -17.77 -5.58 1.80
N GLY A 47 -18.65 -4.72 2.30
CA GLY A 47 -18.37 -3.30 2.47
C GLY A 47 -17.18 -3.05 3.39
N PHE A 48 -17.10 -3.78 4.52
CA PHE A 48 -15.96 -3.74 5.42
C PHE A 48 -14.67 -4.21 4.74
N LEU A 49 -14.70 -5.35 4.04
CA LEU A 49 -13.52 -5.90 3.35
C LEU A 49 -13.04 -5.00 2.19
N ALA A 50 -13.97 -4.40 1.43
CA ALA A 50 -13.65 -3.42 0.40
C ALA A 50 -12.96 -2.19 1.00
N THR A 51 -13.50 -1.67 2.11
CA THR A 51 -12.94 -0.51 2.80
C THR A 51 -11.56 -0.80 3.37
N ALA A 52 -11.42 -1.91 4.11
CA ALA A 52 -10.15 -2.32 4.71
C ALA A 52 -9.07 -2.56 3.65
N SER A 53 -9.42 -3.27 2.56
CA SER A 53 -8.50 -3.53 1.45
C SER A 53 -8.09 -2.24 0.73
N THR A 54 -9.01 -1.29 0.57
CA THR A 54 -8.72 0.02 -0.03
C THR A 54 -7.77 0.85 0.85
N ILE A 55 -8.01 0.89 2.17
CA ILE A 55 -7.12 1.57 3.11
C ILE A 55 -5.71 0.97 3.05
N LEU A 56 -5.60 -0.36 3.04
CA LEU A 56 -4.33 -1.06 2.93
C LEU A 56 -3.65 -0.79 1.59
N ALA A 57 -4.39 -0.78 0.49
CA ALA A 57 -3.86 -0.44 -0.83
C ALA A 57 -3.28 0.97 -0.86
N VAL A 58 -3.98 1.97 -0.29
CA VAL A 58 -3.50 3.35 -0.19
C VAL A 58 -2.26 3.43 0.71
N PHE A 59 -2.28 2.75 1.85
CA PHE A 59 -1.15 2.71 2.78
C PHE A 59 0.12 2.19 2.09
N TRP A 60 0.06 1.02 1.45
CA TRP A 60 1.21 0.43 0.76
C TRP A 60 1.65 1.26 -0.45
N SER A 61 0.72 1.89 -1.17
CA SER A 61 1.04 2.81 -2.26
C SER A 61 1.81 4.04 -1.76
N GLY A 62 1.42 4.61 -0.62
CA GLY A 62 2.13 5.73 0.01
C GLY A 62 3.55 5.37 0.42
N VAL A 63 3.75 4.18 1.01
CA VAL A 63 5.09 3.64 1.34
C VAL A 63 5.91 3.46 0.07
N PHE A 64 5.34 2.87 -0.99
CA PHE A 64 6.03 2.66 -2.27
C PHE A 64 6.48 3.97 -2.92
N VAL A 65 5.59 4.97 -3.00
CA VAL A 65 5.91 6.28 -3.58
C VAL A 65 7.08 6.92 -2.84
N ARG A 66 7.05 6.92 -1.50
CA ARG A 66 8.12 7.49 -0.69
C ARG A 66 9.43 6.71 -0.80
N ALA A 67 9.38 5.38 -0.80
CA ALA A 67 10.53 4.52 -1.06
C ALA A 67 11.17 4.79 -2.43
N ARG A 68 10.35 4.99 -3.47
CA ARG A 68 10.81 5.34 -4.81
C ARG A 68 11.46 6.73 -4.86
N HIS A 69 10.89 7.72 -4.16
CA HIS A 69 11.49 9.05 -4.07
C HIS A 69 12.87 9.03 -3.39
N LEU A 70 13.07 8.23 -2.36
CA LEU A 70 14.38 8.07 -1.70
C LEU A 70 15.42 7.50 -2.66
N ARG A 71 15.10 6.39 -3.35
CA ARG A 71 16.01 5.77 -4.34
C ARG A 71 16.39 6.73 -5.49
N ARG A 72 15.44 7.55 -5.96
CA ARG A 72 15.70 8.55 -7.01
C ARG A 72 16.65 9.66 -6.56
N ARG A 73 16.60 10.05 -5.29
CA ARG A 73 17.49 11.09 -4.74
C ARG A 73 18.91 10.57 -4.49
N GLU A 74 19.05 9.29 -4.13
CA GLU A 74 20.36 8.65 -3.97
C GLU A 74 21.06 8.43 -5.32
N GLY A 75 20.33 8.05 -6.37
CA GLY A 75 20.91 7.88 -7.73
C GLY A 75 21.22 9.18 -8.49
N GLN A 76 20.98 10.36 -7.90
CA GLN A 76 21.33 11.67 -8.47
C GLN A 76 22.56 12.31 -7.79
N ARG A 77 23.21 11.62 -6.84
CA ARG A 77 24.50 11.98 -6.25
C ARG A 77 25.58 11.04 -6.77
#